data_AF-A0A946RX84-F1
#
_entry.id   AF-A0A946RX84-F1
#
_cell.length_a   1.000
_cell.length_b   1.000
_cell.length_c   1.000
_cell.angle_alpha   90.00
_cell.angle_beta   90.00
_cell.angle_gamma   90.00
#
_symmetry.space_group_name_H-M   'P 1'
#
loop_
_entity.id
_entity.type
_entity.pdbx_description
1 polymer ?
#
loop_
_entity_poly.entity_id
_entity_poly.type
_entity_poly.pdbx_seq_one_letter_code
_entity_poly.pdbx_strand_id
1 'polypeptide(L)'
;MKRIVVFFIVLSFITGVLNTSSAHYGAKYEPPDGKTIHGLGWHGASQDAYMEMMPDTLQPLIFQMMKDIPGISGRGGLTVTNLLAAFRAENINQRTQFVEWSFHFRDDGVVIDREFADTREYDGYIDTVAIALREYGRPVFIRPGLEMNGNWNGYHPYIFPRAYRKFVEGLRRRGVDNFATVWCYEPDAAADFADSTDRGGWKWYPGDDVVDWFGLDPFDADHFDPAGPDSIDRGGQWVLTKKGKSEKFLSFAEAREKSVYLNELSARHVWITPHDEEVDSTHGEVDWNYWFAPFFEFMENHPNIKGFNYINLDWTQIGRWETWGDARLEINEYIRDMWIKEISSERYLNAGYNIDSEVSVPDNSVSQPADFSVTTYPNPFNSSFRISYSLTNRSDIIFTIYSLKGETIQSIKLKGQSAGHSEMLVDCSDLTSGVYLLAVNNGKFSVTDKIVLIR
;
A
#
# COMPACT_ATOMS: atom_id res chain seq x y z
N MET A 1 5.86 12.49 -44.06
CA MET A 1 5.67 11.08 -44.46
C MET A 1 4.66 10.49 -43.49
N LYS A 2 3.41 10.28 -43.92
CA LYS A 2 2.31 9.83 -43.05
C LYS A 2 2.64 8.42 -42.54
N ARG A 3 2.89 8.25 -41.24
CA ARG A 3 2.97 6.93 -40.62
C ARG A 3 1.55 6.38 -40.54
N ILE A 4 1.27 5.39 -41.37
CA ILE A 4 0.08 4.55 -41.24
C ILE A 4 0.34 3.69 -40.01
N VAL A 5 -0.37 3.99 -38.92
CA VAL A 5 -0.40 3.12 -37.73
C VAL A 5 -1.35 1.98 -38.06
N VAL A 6 -0.80 0.78 -38.19
CA VAL A 6 -1.55 -0.46 -38.36
C VAL A 6 -1.97 -0.92 -36.96
N PHE A 7 -3.27 -1.12 -36.76
CA PHE A 7 -3.81 -1.79 -35.58
C PHE A 7 -3.14 -3.17 -35.42
N PHE A 8 -2.28 -3.33 -34.43
CA PHE A 8 -2.00 -4.64 -33.87
C PHE A 8 -3.07 -4.92 -32.81
N ILE A 9 -4.07 -5.72 -33.19
CA ILE A 9 -4.68 -6.61 -32.21
C ILE A 9 -3.55 -7.55 -31.79
N VAL A 10 -3.02 -7.36 -30.58
CA VAL A 10 -2.07 -8.31 -29.98
C VAL A 10 -2.84 -9.60 -29.70
N LEU A 11 -2.93 -10.45 -30.72
CA LEU A 11 -3.24 -11.87 -30.55
C LEU A 11 -1.89 -12.57 -30.34
N SER A 12 -1.45 -12.68 -29.09
CA SER A 12 -0.23 -13.40 -28.75
C SER A 12 -0.39 -14.90 -29.03
N PHE A 13 0.12 -15.37 -30.18
CA PHE A 13 0.50 -16.77 -30.36
C PHE A 13 1.93 -16.94 -29.82
N ILE A 14 2.05 -17.36 -28.56
CA ILE A 14 3.33 -17.75 -27.99
C ILE A 14 3.63 -19.19 -28.42
N THR A 15 4.54 -19.37 -29.38
CA THR A 15 5.36 -20.59 -29.47
C THR A 15 6.75 -20.25 -28.98
N GLY A 16 6.93 -20.33 -27.67
CA GLY A 16 8.21 -20.23 -27.00
C GLY A 16 8.02 -20.76 -25.59
N VAL A 17 8.70 -21.84 -25.24
CA VAL A 17 8.77 -22.33 -23.87
C VAL A 17 9.52 -21.27 -23.05
N LEU A 18 8.79 -20.31 -22.50
CA LEU A 18 9.31 -19.41 -21.48
C LEU A 18 9.33 -20.18 -20.18
N ASN A 19 10.54 -20.45 -19.69
CA ASN A 19 10.77 -20.82 -18.31
C ASN A 19 10.46 -19.56 -17.47
N THR A 20 9.18 -19.25 -17.22
CA THR A 20 8.82 -18.14 -16.35
C THR A 20 9.07 -18.60 -14.92
N SER A 21 10.21 -18.24 -14.35
CA SER A 21 10.37 -18.23 -12.91
C SER A 21 9.20 -17.44 -12.31
N SER A 22 8.63 -17.95 -11.23
CA SER A 22 7.65 -17.22 -10.42
C SER A 22 8.22 -15.84 -10.09
N ALA A 23 7.41 -14.79 -10.28
CA ALA A 23 7.77 -13.43 -9.89
C ALA A 23 7.13 -13.08 -8.53
N HIS A 24 6.79 -14.10 -7.74
CA HIS A 24 6.24 -13.99 -6.40
C HIS A 24 7.34 -14.31 -5.40
N TYR A 25 7.73 -13.30 -4.62
CA TYR A 25 8.88 -13.37 -3.74
C TYR A 25 8.53 -13.61 -2.26
N GLY A 26 7.25 -13.75 -1.93
CA GLY A 26 6.76 -13.89 -0.57
C GLY A 26 6.85 -12.59 0.23
N ALA A 27 6.87 -11.43 -0.44
CA ALA A 27 6.83 -10.15 0.24
C ALA A 27 5.49 -10.01 0.98
N LYS A 28 5.51 -9.24 2.07
CA LYS A 28 4.32 -9.06 2.88
C LYS A 28 3.26 -8.29 2.11
N TYR A 29 2.04 -8.84 2.05
CA TYR A 29 0.93 -8.35 1.24
C TYR A 29 1.19 -8.42 -0.28
N GLU A 30 2.12 -9.27 -0.71
CA GLU A 30 2.32 -9.54 -2.13
C GLU A 30 1.10 -10.25 -2.72
N PRO A 31 0.55 -9.76 -3.85
CA PRO A 31 -0.51 -10.45 -4.53
C PRO A 31 0.02 -11.73 -5.22
N PRO A 32 -0.85 -12.69 -5.56
CA PRO A 32 -0.46 -13.89 -6.29
C PRO A 32 0.28 -13.59 -7.60
N ASP A 33 0.96 -14.61 -8.14
CA ASP A 33 1.64 -14.48 -9.42
C ASP A 33 0.70 -14.02 -10.55
N GLY A 34 1.23 -13.15 -11.40
CA GLY A 34 0.47 -12.52 -12.49
C GLY A 34 -0.57 -11.49 -12.04
N LYS A 35 -0.69 -11.19 -10.74
CA LYS A 35 -1.62 -10.17 -10.22
C LYS A 35 -0.91 -8.87 -9.85
N THR A 36 -1.62 -7.76 -9.99
CA THR A 36 -1.15 -6.41 -9.66
C THR A 36 -2.22 -5.67 -8.86
N ILE A 37 -1.86 -5.07 -7.72
CA ILE A 37 -2.75 -4.24 -6.92
C ILE A 37 -3.04 -2.93 -7.66
N HIS A 38 -4.31 -2.64 -7.91
CA HIS A 38 -4.75 -1.35 -8.46
C HIS A 38 -4.99 -0.36 -7.32
N GLY A 39 -4.28 0.76 -7.36
CA GLY A 39 -4.34 1.82 -6.35
C GLY A 39 -4.58 3.21 -6.92
N LEU A 40 -4.93 4.13 -6.02
CA LEU A 40 -5.19 5.53 -6.35
C LEU A 40 -4.52 6.47 -5.34
N GLY A 41 -3.85 7.49 -5.88
CA GLY A 41 -3.30 8.63 -5.15
C GLY A 41 -3.77 9.96 -5.74
N TRP A 42 -3.47 11.12 -5.15
CA TRP A 42 -3.34 11.34 -3.71
C TRP A 42 -4.74 11.54 -3.09
N HIS A 43 -4.84 11.33 -1.77
CA HIS A 43 -6.03 11.68 -1.00
C HIS A 43 -6.44 13.15 -1.15
N GLY A 44 -7.67 13.43 -1.60
CA GLY A 44 -8.26 14.77 -1.59
C GLY A 44 -9.13 15.13 -2.78
N ALA A 45 -8.60 15.90 -3.74
CA ALA A 45 -9.42 16.74 -4.62
C ALA A 45 -10.08 16.02 -5.81
N SER A 46 -9.60 14.84 -6.18
CA SER A 46 -9.94 14.20 -7.46
C SER A 46 -10.21 12.70 -7.35
N GLN A 47 -10.19 12.17 -6.12
CA GLN A 47 -10.57 10.80 -5.83
C GLN A 47 -12.06 10.58 -6.07
N ASP A 48 -12.91 11.52 -5.66
CA ASP A 48 -14.36 11.36 -5.80
C ASP A 48 -14.76 11.21 -7.27
N ALA A 49 -14.20 12.02 -8.18
CA ALA A 49 -14.45 11.90 -9.61
C ALA A 49 -13.97 10.56 -10.20
N TYR A 50 -12.79 10.07 -9.80
CA TYR A 50 -12.32 8.75 -10.19
C TYR A 50 -13.25 7.63 -9.68
N MET A 51 -13.72 7.75 -8.43
CA MET A 51 -14.60 6.75 -7.82
C MET A 51 -15.99 6.75 -8.46
N GLU A 52 -16.50 7.91 -8.86
CA GLU A 52 -17.75 8.04 -9.62
C GLU A 52 -17.62 7.46 -11.04
N MET A 53 -16.45 7.58 -11.65
CA MET A 53 -16.14 7.01 -12.96
C MET A 53 -16.07 5.48 -12.95
N MET A 54 -15.54 4.88 -11.88
CA MET A 54 -15.28 3.44 -11.81
C MET A 54 -16.48 2.64 -11.28
N PRO A 55 -16.83 1.49 -11.89
CA PRO A 55 -17.75 0.53 -11.27
C PRO A 55 -17.28 0.10 -9.88
N ASP A 56 -18.20 -0.09 -8.93
CA ASP A 56 -17.88 -0.40 -7.52
C ASP A 56 -16.88 -1.56 -7.35
N THR A 57 -16.99 -2.62 -8.15
CA THR A 57 -16.10 -3.79 -8.08
C THR A 57 -14.71 -3.54 -8.67
N LEU A 58 -14.56 -2.51 -9.50
CA LEU A 58 -13.31 -2.11 -10.16
C LEU A 58 -12.64 -0.90 -9.48
N GLN A 59 -13.23 -0.34 -8.43
CA GLN A 59 -12.61 0.71 -7.64
C GLN A 59 -11.24 0.24 -7.06
N PRO A 60 -10.34 1.17 -6.71
CA PRO A 60 -9.01 0.83 -6.20
C PRO A 60 -9.07 -0.08 -4.98
N LEU A 61 -8.10 -0.98 -4.84
CA LEU A 61 -7.94 -1.85 -3.67
C LEU A 61 -7.10 -1.19 -2.56
N ILE A 62 -6.28 -0.20 -2.94
CA ILE A 62 -5.40 0.57 -2.05
C ILE A 62 -5.51 2.07 -2.32
N PHE A 63 -5.48 2.87 -1.26
CA PHE A 63 -5.41 4.32 -1.34
C PHE A 63 -4.12 4.88 -0.76
N GLN A 64 -3.53 5.84 -1.46
CA GLN A 64 -2.37 6.57 -0.96
C GLN A 64 -2.77 7.81 -0.16
N MET A 65 -2.12 7.99 0.99
CA MET A 65 -2.18 9.19 1.81
C MET A 65 -0.78 9.67 2.20
N MET A 66 -0.66 10.98 2.40
CA MET A 66 0.57 11.60 2.87
C MET A 66 0.39 12.29 4.21
N LYS A 67 1.34 12.03 5.11
CA LYS A 67 1.37 12.69 6.43
C LYS A 67 2.77 12.60 7.05
N ASP A 68 3.47 13.73 7.15
CA ASP A 68 4.86 13.80 7.61
C ASP A 68 5.05 13.46 9.11
N ILE A 69 6.30 13.12 9.47
CA ILE A 69 6.76 12.94 10.85
C ILE A 69 7.86 13.96 11.13
N PRO A 70 7.75 14.79 12.18
CA PRO A 70 6.72 14.84 13.23
C PRO A 70 5.38 15.48 12.85
N GLY A 71 5.21 15.95 11.62
CA GLY A 71 4.00 16.61 11.11
C GLY A 71 4.30 17.98 10.50
N ILE A 72 3.30 18.57 9.83
CA ILE A 72 3.42 19.92 9.25
C ILE A 72 3.24 20.95 10.37
N SER A 73 4.10 21.96 10.42
CA SER A 73 4.07 23.03 11.42
C SER A 73 2.72 23.74 11.51
N GLY A 74 2.34 24.12 12.74
CA GLY A 74 1.13 24.89 13.01
C GLY A 74 -0.18 24.11 13.13
N ARG A 75 -0.20 22.78 12.92
CA ARG A 75 -1.41 21.94 13.11
C ARG A 75 -1.20 20.72 14.02
N GLY A 76 -0.49 20.89 15.13
CA GLY A 76 -0.29 19.83 16.14
C GLY A 76 0.59 18.68 15.62
N GLY A 77 1.47 18.14 16.46
CA GLY A 77 2.30 17.01 16.08
C GLY A 77 1.48 15.80 15.60
N LEU A 78 2.13 14.85 14.93
CA LEU A 78 1.58 13.53 14.66
C LEU A 78 1.10 12.91 15.98
N THR A 79 -0.18 12.61 16.07
CA THR A 79 -0.79 11.97 17.23
C THR A 79 -1.46 10.67 16.80
N VAL A 80 -1.69 9.77 17.74
CA VAL A 80 -2.46 8.53 17.48
C VAL A 80 -3.80 8.87 16.85
N THR A 81 -4.52 9.85 17.43
CA THR A 81 -5.83 10.28 16.96
C THR A 81 -5.81 10.80 15.53
N ASN A 82 -4.86 11.68 15.19
CA ASN A 82 -4.85 12.27 13.84
C ASN A 82 -4.31 11.31 12.77
N LEU A 83 -3.48 10.34 13.13
CA LEU A 83 -3.02 9.31 12.21
C LEU A 83 -4.12 8.26 11.98
N LEU A 84 -4.80 7.82 13.04
CA LEU A 84 -5.98 6.96 12.93
C LEU A 84 -7.10 7.62 12.14
N ALA A 85 -7.35 8.91 12.35
CA ALA A 85 -8.35 9.64 11.56
C ALA A 85 -8.00 9.66 10.07
N ALA A 86 -6.71 9.72 9.72
CA ALA A 86 -6.27 9.63 8.33
C ALA A 86 -6.46 8.21 7.76
N PHE A 87 -6.05 7.17 8.50
CA PHE A 87 -6.27 5.77 8.09
C PHE A 87 -7.75 5.39 8.00
N ARG A 88 -8.61 6.02 8.82
CA ARG A 88 -10.04 5.76 8.91
C ARG A 88 -10.91 6.73 8.13
N ALA A 89 -10.31 7.66 7.37
CA ALA A 89 -11.06 8.62 6.56
C ALA A 89 -12.07 7.85 5.70
N GLU A 90 -13.33 8.31 5.66
CA GLU A 90 -14.43 7.54 5.06
C GLU A 90 -14.17 7.17 3.59
N ASN A 91 -13.55 8.10 2.84
CA ASN A 91 -13.18 7.90 1.43
C ASN A 91 -12.11 6.81 1.24
N ILE A 92 -11.39 6.43 2.29
CA ILE A 92 -10.35 5.40 2.29
C ILE A 92 -10.90 4.11 2.89
N ASN A 93 -11.38 4.16 4.13
CA ASN A 93 -11.54 2.98 5.00
C ASN A 93 -12.74 2.10 4.63
N GLN A 94 -13.81 2.66 4.05
CA GLN A 94 -14.97 1.87 3.62
C GLN A 94 -14.81 1.26 2.22
N ARG A 95 -13.86 1.76 1.43
CA ARG A 95 -13.78 1.52 -0.02
C ARG A 95 -12.55 0.74 -0.46
N THR A 96 -11.58 0.52 0.44
CA THR A 96 -10.35 -0.23 0.15
C THR A 96 -10.05 -1.28 1.19
N GLN A 97 -9.13 -2.19 0.88
CA GLN A 97 -8.56 -3.13 1.84
C GLN A 97 -7.26 -2.62 2.45
N PHE A 98 -6.49 -1.83 1.71
CA PHE A 98 -5.19 -1.32 2.13
C PHE A 98 -5.11 0.20 2.13
N VAL A 99 -4.19 0.72 2.95
CA VAL A 99 -3.76 2.11 2.90
C VAL A 99 -2.26 2.13 2.64
N GLU A 100 -1.81 2.93 1.69
CA GLU A 100 -0.41 3.35 1.61
C GLU A 100 -0.25 4.69 2.34
N TRP A 101 0.63 4.71 3.34
CA TRP A 101 1.03 5.92 4.04
C TRP A 101 2.46 6.30 3.70
N SER A 102 2.59 7.45 3.05
CA SER A 102 3.85 8.09 2.71
C SER A 102 4.16 9.26 3.64
N PHE A 103 5.43 9.44 3.99
CA PHE A 103 5.85 10.57 4.83
C PHE A 103 7.30 10.97 4.56
N HIS A 104 7.60 12.25 4.75
CA HIS A 104 8.98 12.74 4.76
C HIS A 104 9.56 12.71 6.19
N PHE A 105 10.89 12.56 6.29
CA PHE A 105 11.61 12.91 7.51
C PHE A 105 11.79 14.43 7.56
N ARG A 106 10.72 15.15 7.89
CA ARG A 106 10.71 16.61 7.95
C ARG A 106 9.95 17.15 9.15
N ASP A 107 10.53 18.17 9.77
CA ASP A 107 9.93 18.98 10.82
C ASP A 107 9.92 20.45 10.38
N ASP A 108 8.74 21.06 10.28
CA ASP A 108 8.57 22.44 9.82
C ASP A 108 9.32 22.77 8.50
N GLY A 109 9.24 21.84 7.54
CA GLY A 109 9.92 21.95 6.25
C GLY A 109 11.43 21.68 6.27
N VAL A 110 12.03 21.53 7.45
CA VAL A 110 13.45 21.18 7.63
C VAL A 110 13.61 19.67 7.54
N VAL A 111 14.60 19.20 6.79
CA VAL A 111 14.97 17.77 6.73
C VAL A 111 15.58 17.34 8.07
N ILE A 112 15.11 16.22 8.61
CA ILE A 112 15.52 15.71 9.93
C ILE A 112 16.04 14.26 9.90
N ASP A 113 16.50 13.77 8.74
CA ASP A 113 16.99 12.39 8.63
C ASP A 113 18.16 12.10 9.59
N ARG A 114 19.04 13.08 9.79
CA ARG A 114 20.17 13.00 10.74
C ARG A 114 19.69 12.98 12.18
N GLU A 115 18.88 13.94 12.58
CA GLU A 115 18.36 14.05 13.95
C GLU A 115 17.54 12.81 14.28
N PHE A 116 16.70 12.36 13.33
CA PHE A 116 15.94 11.12 13.44
C PHE A 116 16.85 9.90 13.59
N ALA A 117 17.91 9.77 12.79
CA ALA A 117 18.83 8.63 12.82
C ALA A 117 19.76 8.59 14.05
N ASP A 118 20.27 9.75 14.48
CA ASP A 118 21.43 9.84 15.39
C ASP A 118 21.05 10.09 16.84
N THR A 119 19.84 10.61 17.08
CA THR A 119 19.41 11.04 18.42
C THR A 119 18.23 10.20 18.90
N ARG A 120 17.62 10.58 20.04
CA ARG A 120 16.37 10.01 20.55
C ARG A 120 15.19 10.98 20.48
N GLU A 121 15.41 12.17 19.92
CA GLU A 121 14.44 13.27 19.89
C GLU A 121 13.09 12.85 19.31
N TYR A 122 13.11 12.09 18.22
CA TYR A 122 11.93 11.64 17.50
C TYR A 122 11.46 10.21 17.85
N ASP A 123 12.05 9.54 18.85
CA ASP A 123 11.68 8.16 19.22
C ASP A 123 10.20 8.03 19.60
N GLY A 124 9.63 9.05 20.24
CA GLY A 124 8.22 9.07 20.66
C GLY A 124 7.23 9.07 19.48
N TYR A 125 7.66 9.46 18.29
CA TYR A 125 6.83 9.33 17.09
C TYR A 125 6.73 7.87 16.63
N ILE A 126 7.78 7.07 16.82
CA ILE A 126 7.73 5.63 16.56
C ILE A 126 6.73 4.96 17.51
N ASP A 127 6.67 5.39 18.79
CA ASP A 127 5.64 4.94 19.73
C ASP A 127 4.24 5.31 19.27
N THR A 128 4.04 6.57 18.88
CA THR A 128 2.76 7.07 18.35
C THR A 128 2.28 6.26 17.15
N VAL A 129 3.17 6.01 16.19
CA VAL A 129 2.87 5.23 14.98
C VAL A 129 2.56 3.78 15.35
N ALA A 130 3.33 3.17 16.24
CA ALA A 130 3.10 1.80 16.66
C ALA A 130 1.73 1.62 17.31
N ILE A 131 1.30 2.57 18.17
CA ILE A 131 -0.03 2.54 18.78
C ILE A 131 -1.11 2.69 17.70
N ALA A 132 -0.97 3.66 16.80
CA ALA A 132 -1.93 3.89 15.72
C ALA A 132 -2.07 2.68 14.79
N LEU A 133 -0.97 2.03 14.39
CA LEU A 133 -1.01 0.84 13.55
C LEU A 133 -1.74 -0.32 14.25
N ARG A 134 -1.45 -0.59 15.53
CA ARG A 134 -2.16 -1.64 16.29
C ARG A 134 -3.65 -1.33 16.44
N GLU A 135 -4.01 -0.08 16.73
CA GLU A 135 -5.41 0.35 16.85
C GLU A 135 -6.14 0.37 15.51
N TYR A 136 -5.43 0.58 14.41
CA TYR A 136 -6.01 0.47 13.07
C TYR A 136 -6.33 -0.99 12.73
N GLY A 137 -5.42 -1.91 13.07
CA GLY A 137 -5.63 -3.36 12.99
C GLY A 137 -5.73 -3.93 11.58
N ARG A 138 -5.60 -3.09 10.54
CA ARG A 138 -5.65 -3.48 9.13
C ARG A 138 -4.27 -3.33 8.46
N PRO A 139 -4.03 -4.01 7.34
CA PRO A 139 -2.79 -3.88 6.57
C PRO A 139 -2.49 -2.44 6.13
N VAL A 140 -1.24 -2.01 6.28
CA VAL A 140 -0.73 -0.70 5.84
C VAL A 140 0.58 -0.86 5.07
N PHE A 141 0.66 -0.28 3.88
CA PHE A 141 1.94 -0.02 3.22
C PHE A 141 2.51 1.29 3.78
N ILE A 142 3.76 1.30 4.19
CA ILE A 142 4.42 2.50 4.70
C ILE A 142 5.59 2.81 3.78
N ARG A 143 5.69 4.04 3.30
CA ARG A 143 6.80 4.54 2.46
C ARG A 143 7.57 5.62 3.22
N PRO A 144 8.53 5.24 4.11
CA PRO A 144 9.33 6.18 4.87
C PRO A 144 10.29 6.97 3.97
N GLY A 145 10.18 8.29 4.00
CA GLY A 145 11.03 9.20 3.25
C GLY A 145 11.03 8.92 1.75
N LEU A 146 9.83 9.01 1.16
CA LEU A 146 9.57 8.92 -0.28
C LEU A 146 10.58 9.69 -1.14
N GLU A 147 10.74 9.25 -2.39
CA GLU A 147 11.66 9.80 -3.39
C GLU A 147 13.03 10.11 -2.78
N MET A 148 13.64 9.09 -2.18
CA MET A 148 14.75 9.27 -1.25
C MET A 148 15.97 9.96 -1.86
N ASN A 149 16.19 9.75 -3.17
CA ASN A 149 17.28 10.30 -3.95
C ASN A 149 16.97 11.68 -4.57
N GLY A 150 15.75 12.19 -4.42
CA GLY A 150 15.34 13.51 -4.87
C GLY A 150 16.07 14.62 -4.11
N ASN A 151 16.83 15.46 -4.80
CA ASN A 151 17.55 16.58 -4.15
C ASN A 151 16.60 17.57 -3.45
N TRP A 152 15.34 17.66 -3.89
CA TRP A 152 14.31 18.47 -3.24
C TRP A 152 13.95 17.96 -1.85
N ASN A 153 14.17 16.67 -1.54
CA ASN A 153 13.98 16.09 -0.23
C ASN A 153 15.12 16.35 0.76
N GLY A 154 16.32 16.65 0.25
CA GLY A 154 17.45 17.08 1.05
C GLY A 154 18.07 16.01 1.94
N TYR A 155 17.67 14.74 1.77
CA TYR A 155 18.23 13.62 2.52
C TYR A 155 19.70 13.39 2.20
N HIS A 156 20.44 12.87 3.17
CA HIS A 156 21.84 12.53 2.97
C HIS A 156 21.97 11.01 2.70
N PRO A 157 22.67 10.59 1.62
CA PRO A 157 22.70 9.19 1.15
C PRO A 157 23.16 8.16 2.18
N TYR A 158 24.00 8.56 3.13
CA TYR A 158 24.54 7.69 4.17
C TYR A 158 23.78 7.76 5.50
N ILE A 159 22.86 8.71 5.63
CA ILE A 159 22.10 8.96 6.86
C ILE A 159 20.67 8.45 6.69
N PHE A 160 20.04 8.74 5.55
CA PHE A 160 18.73 8.21 5.20
C PHE A 160 18.57 6.71 5.48
N PRO A 161 19.52 5.82 5.08
CA PRO A 161 19.41 4.40 5.39
C PRO A 161 19.26 4.12 6.90
N ARG A 162 19.95 4.89 7.73
CA ARG A 162 19.91 4.74 9.20
C ARG A 162 18.60 5.26 9.79
N ALA A 163 18.05 6.36 9.26
CA ALA A 163 16.74 6.86 9.66
C ALA A 163 15.63 5.85 9.33
N TYR A 164 15.65 5.31 8.10
CA TYR A 164 14.75 4.26 7.64
C TYR A 164 14.81 3.03 8.55
N ARG A 165 16.01 2.48 8.77
CA ARG A 165 16.22 1.33 9.66
C ARG A 165 15.69 1.59 11.07
N LYS A 166 16.01 2.75 11.66
CA LYS A 166 15.57 3.09 13.01
C LYS A 166 14.04 3.10 13.13
N PHE A 167 13.34 3.64 12.14
CA PHE A 167 11.88 3.64 12.09
C PHE A 167 11.33 2.21 12.02
N VAL A 168 11.76 1.43 11.03
CA VAL A 168 11.23 0.07 10.79
C VAL A 168 11.53 -0.88 11.94
N GLU A 169 12.78 -0.95 12.37
CA GLU A 169 13.15 -1.77 13.52
C GLU A 169 12.47 -1.29 14.81
N GLY A 170 12.24 0.02 14.94
CA GLY A 170 11.52 0.62 16.04
C GLY A 170 10.08 0.15 16.15
N LEU A 171 9.37 0.03 15.02
CA LEU A 171 8.02 -0.55 14.96
C LEU A 171 8.04 -2.05 15.25
N ARG A 172 8.97 -2.80 14.66
CA ARG A 172 9.08 -4.26 14.85
C ARG A 172 9.47 -4.63 16.28
N ARG A 173 10.36 -3.87 16.95
CA ARG A 173 10.67 -4.05 18.38
C ARG A 173 9.46 -3.83 19.29
N ARG A 174 8.47 -3.08 18.81
CA ARG A 174 7.17 -2.89 19.46
C ARG A 174 6.17 -3.98 19.06
N GLY A 175 6.56 -5.02 18.32
CA GLY A 175 5.64 -6.10 17.94
C GLY A 175 4.49 -5.62 17.06
N VAL A 176 4.72 -4.59 16.23
CA VAL A 176 3.76 -4.19 15.20
C VAL A 176 4.05 -5.01 13.96
N ASP A 177 3.03 -5.65 13.41
CA ASP A 177 3.12 -6.60 12.31
C ASP A 177 2.04 -6.40 11.24
N ASN A 178 1.25 -5.33 11.29
CA ASN A 178 0.25 -5.04 10.27
C ASN A 178 0.73 -4.02 9.23
N PHE A 179 2.05 -3.99 8.96
CA PHE A 179 2.61 -3.12 7.93
C PHE A 179 3.64 -3.82 7.03
N ALA A 180 3.73 -3.35 5.79
CA ALA A 180 4.82 -3.62 4.84
C ALA A 180 5.51 -2.29 4.48
N THR A 181 6.82 -2.30 4.33
CA THR A 181 7.64 -1.11 4.07
C THR A 181 8.04 -1.01 2.60
N VAL A 182 8.03 0.20 2.07
CA VAL A 182 8.39 0.50 0.68
C VAL A 182 9.60 1.43 0.66
N TRP A 183 10.65 1.05 -0.07
CA TRP A 183 11.85 1.89 -0.29
C TRP A 183 11.80 2.46 -1.71
N CYS A 184 11.50 3.75 -1.83
CA CYS A 184 11.03 4.35 -3.08
C CYS A 184 12.05 5.27 -3.77
N TYR A 185 12.31 4.98 -5.04
CA TYR A 185 13.24 5.63 -5.95
C TYR A 185 12.54 6.56 -6.94
N GLU A 186 13.11 7.75 -7.14
CA GLU A 186 12.70 8.69 -8.18
C GLU A 186 13.71 8.71 -9.35
N PRO A 187 13.36 8.22 -10.54
CA PRO A 187 14.25 8.19 -11.70
C PRO A 187 14.62 9.58 -12.26
N ASP A 188 13.82 10.62 -12.05
CA ASP A 188 14.15 11.98 -12.48
C ASP A 188 15.18 12.67 -11.60
N ALA A 189 15.43 12.15 -10.41
CA ALA A 189 16.42 12.74 -9.53
C ALA A 189 17.83 12.63 -10.13
N ALA A 190 18.64 13.66 -9.87
CA ALA A 190 20.03 13.71 -10.33
C ALA A 190 20.90 12.64 -9.66
N ALA A 191 20.60 12.30 -8.40
CA ALA A 191 21.33 11.28 -7.66
C ALA A 191 20.77 9.89 -7.98
N ASP A 192 21.67 8.93 -8.20
CA ASP A 192 21.32 7.53 -8.38
C ASP A 192 21.58 6.70 -7.10
N PHE A 193 20.95 5.53 -7.02
CA PHE A 193 21.08 4.58 -5.91
C PHE A 193 22.33 3.68 -6.07
N ALA A 194 22.83 3.13 -4.96
CA ALA A 194 23.82 2.03 -4.97
C ALA A 194 23.72 1.22 -3.66
N ASP A 195 23.98 -0.08 -3.67
CA ASP A 195 24.01 -0.86 -2.43
C ASP A 195 25.21 -0.53 -1.52
N SER A 196 26.31 -0.03 -2.11
CA SER A 196 27.52 0.31 -1.39
C SER A 196 28.40 1.33 -2.12
N THR A 197 29.38 1.88 -1.39
CA THR A 197 30.56 2.54 -1.99
C THR A 197 31.77 1.63 -1.95
N ASP A 198 32.83 1.99 -2.68
CA ASP A 198 34.17 1.37 -2.63
C ASP A 198 34.77 1.24 -1.22
N ARG A 199 34.17 1.91 -0.22
CA ARG A 199 34.56 1.87 1.20
C ARG A 199 33.58 1.08 2.09
N GLY A 200 32.63 0.34 1.52
CA GLY A 200 31.74 -0.57 2.24
C GLY A 200 30.60 0.08 3.04
N GLY A 201 30.28 1.36 2.80
CA GLY A 201 29.13 2.05 3.41
C GLY A 201 27.88 2.02 2.52
N TRP A 202 26.69 1.96 3.14
CA TRP A 202 25.38 2.03 2.48
C TRP A 202 25.16 3.37 1.76
N LYS A 203 24.67 3.36 0.52
CA LYS A 203 24.31 4.57 -0.23
C LYS A 203 22.83 4.52 -0.64
N TRP A 204 21.95 5.15 0.12
CA TRP A 204 20.48 5.10 -0.03
C TRP A 204 19.82 3.79 0.37
N TYR A 205 20.39 2.63 0.04
CA TYR A 205 19.76 1.35 0.33
C TYR A 205 19.87 0.94 1.82
N PRO A 206 18.76 0.71 2.55
CA PRO A 206 18.79 0.42 3.98
C PRO A 206 18.97 -1.08 4.34
N GLY A 207 18.87 -1.99 3.37
CA GLY A 207 19.10 -3.43 3.53
C GLY A 207 17.83 -4.29 3.40
N ASP A 208 18.01 -5.53 2.91
CA ASP A 208 16.91 -6.47 2.62
C ASP A 208 16.06 -6.82 3.84
N ASP A 209 16.64 -6.74 5.04
CA ASP A 209 15.98 -7.08 6.29
C ASP A 209 14.93 -6.06 6.69
N VAL A 210 15.03 -4.80 6.27
CA VAL A 210 14.09 -3.72 6.63
C VAL A 210 13.24 -3.22 5.46
N VAL A 211 13.48 -3.70 4.23
CA VAL A 211 12.71 -3.34 3.03
C VAL A 211 11.85 -4.52 2.63
N ASP A 212 10.53 -4.36 2.70
CA ASP A 212 9.61 -5.40 2.20
C ASP A 212 9.39 -5.24 0.67
N TRP A 213 9.30 -4.01 0.18
CA TRP A 213 8.99 -3.65 -1.21
C TRP A 213 9.90 -2.56 -1.76
N PHE A 214 10.14 -2.62 -3.06
CA PHE A 214 10.82 -1.56 -3.79
C PHE A 214 9.77 -0.61 -4.37
N GLY A 215 9.98 0.69 -4.25
CA GLY A 215 9.10 1.72 -4.75
C GLY A 215 9.70 2.44 -5.96
N LEU A 216 8.90 2.79 -6.95
CA LEU A 216 9.34 3.55 -8.12
C LEU A 216 8.27 4.58 -8.48
N ASP A 217 8.67 5.81 -8.80
CA ASP A 217 7.73 6.90 -9.09
C ASP A 217 7.88 7.40 -10.57
N PRO A 218 7.24 6.74 -11.57
CA PRO A 218 7.36 7.13 -12.98
C PRO A 218 6.23 8.09 -13.42
N PHE A 219 6.58 9.30 -13.86
CA PHE A 219 5.62 10.33 -14.29
C PHE A 219 5.55 10.57 -15.81
N ASP A 220 6.68 10.80 -16.49
CA ASP A 220 6.66 11.08 -17.94
C ASP A 220 6.60 9.81 -18.81
N ALA A 221 6.12 9.95 -20.05
CA ALA A 221 6.15 8.91 -21.07
C ALA A 221 7.57 8.35 -21.33
N ASP A 222 8.60 9.19 -21.22
CA ASP A 222 10.01 8.80 -21.36
C ASP A 222 10.48 7.75 -20.32
N HIS A 223 9.71 7.52 -19.24
CA HIS A 223 9.96 6.41 -18.33
C HIS A 223 9.63 5.04 -18.95
N PHE A 224 8.80 5.01 -19.99
CA PHE A 224 8.29 3.80 -20.62
C PHE A 224 8.75 3.65 -22.07
N ASP A 225 8.78 4.75 -22.83
CA ASP A 225 9.22 4.81 -24.22
C ASP A 225 10.10 6.05 -24.47
N PRO A 226 11.41 5.99 -24.13
CA PRO A 226 12.31 7.13 -24.27
C PRO A 226 12.64 7.42 -25.75
N ALA A 227 12.81 8.71 -26.08
CA ALA A 227 13.15 9.15 -27.43
C ALA A 227 14.47 8.58 -28.02
N GLY A 228 15.33 8.00 -27.21
CA GLY A 228 16.58 7.36 -27.62
C GLY A 228 17.08 6.34 -26.59
N PRO A 229 18.08 5.52 -26.94
CA PRO A 229 18.61 4.51 -26.03
C PRO A 229 19.54 5.11 -24.97
N ASP A 230 19.83 4.31 -23.95
CA ASP A 230 20.99 4.54 -23.07
C ASP A 230 22.27 4.67 -23.89
N SER A 231 23.21 5.50 -23.42
CA SER A 231 24.42 5.83 -24.16
C SER A 231 25.64 5.88 -23.27
N ILE A 232 26.82 5.98 -23.88
CA ILE A 232 28.09 6.18 -23.18
C ILE A 232 28.59 7.58 -23.52
N ASP A 233 28.91 8.37 -22.50
CA ASP A 233 29.48 9.70 -22.70
C ASP A 233 30.93 9.64 -23.20
N ARG A 234 31.50 10.81 -23.51
CA ARG A 234 32.89 10.91 -24.00
C ARG A 234 33.93 10.44 -22.97
N GLY A 235 33.57 10.36 -21.70
CA GLY A 235 34.40 9.85 -20.61
C GLY A 235 34.26 8.34 -20.37
N GLY A 236 33.45 7.63 -21.16
CA GLY A 236 33.22 6.20 -21.00
C GLY A 236 32.20 5.85 -19.90
N GLN A 237 31.47 6.83 -19.37
CA GLN A 237 30.44 6.60 -18.36
C GLN A 237 29.07 6.38 -19.02
N TRP A 238 28.29 5.46 -18.47
CA TRP A 238 26.92 5.26 -18.91
C TRP A 238 26.05 6.48 -18.56
N VAL A 239 25.30 6.96 -19.55
CA VAL A 239 24.25 7.95 -19.42
C VAL A 239 22.94 7.24 -19.70
N LEU A 240 22.23 6.92 -18.62
CA LEU A 240 20.95 6.23 -18.68
C LEU A 240 19.83 7.22 -18.97
N THR A 241 18.90 6.78 -19.80
CA THR A 241 17.57 7.39 -19.95
C THR A 241 16.76 7.23 -18.66
N LYS A 242 15.61 7.91 -18.58
CA LYS A 242 14.68 7.74 -17.45
C LYS A 242 14.24 6.28 -17.30
N LYS A 243 13.83 5.65 -18.41
CA LYS A 243 13.58 4.21 -18.48
C LYS A 243 14.80 3.39 -18.03
N GLY A 244 15.99 3.66 -18.57
CA GLY A 244 17.21 2.93 -18.22
C GLY A 244 17.55 2.96 -16.72
N LYS A 245 17.28 4.07 -16.03
CA LYS A 245 17.37 4.14 -14.57
C LYS A 245 16.34 3.24 -13.88
N SER A 246 15.10 3.26 -14.32
CA SER A 246 14.04 2.37 -13.82
C SER A 246 14.40 0.89 -14.06
N GLU A 247 14.85 0.52 -15.25
CA GLU A 247 15.30 -0.83 -15.61
C GLU A 247 16.43 -1.33 -14.69
N LYS A 248 17.41 -0.45 -14.43
CA LYS A 248 18.48 -0.72 -13.47
C LYS A 248 17.94 -0.95 -12.05
N PHE A 249 16.96 -0.16 -11.61
CA PHE A 249 16.32 -0.31 -10.30
C PHE A 249 15.47 -1.60 -10.20
N LEU A 250 14.72 -1.94 -11.24
CA LEU A 250 13.95 -3.17 -11.33
C LEU A 250 14.85 -4.41 -11.31
N SER A 251 15.96 -4.38 -12.06
CA SER A 251 16.98 -5.45 -12.03
C SER A 251 17.60 -5.60 -10.63
N PHE A 252 17.80 -4.49 -9.93
CA PHE A 252 18.33 -4.48 -8.57
C PHE A 252 17.34 -5.07 -7.54
N ALA A 253 16.03 -4.86 -7.75
CA ALA A 253 14.95 -5.49 -6.98
C ALA A 253 14.85 -7.00 -7.25
N GLU A 254 14.88 -7.41 -8.52
CA GLU A 254 14.82 -8.81 -8.95
C GLU A 254 15.99 -9.62 -8.37
N ALA A 255 17.21 -9.08 -8.44
CA ALA A 255 18.40 -9.72 -7.86
C ALA A 255 18.33 -9.93 -6.33
N ARG A 256 17.37 -9.30 -5.66
CA ARG A 256 17.10 -9.40 -4.22
C ARG A 256 15.80 -10.12 -3.91
N GLU A 257 15.11 -10.63 -4.93
CA GLU A 257 13.80 -11.27 -4.78
C GLU A 257 12.81 -10.32 -4.08
N LYS A 258 12.66 -9.11 -4.64
CA LYS A 258 11.77 -8.07 -4.08
C LYS A 258 10.73 -7.63 -5.09
N SER A 259 9.50 -7.56 -4.60
CA SER A 259 8.36 -7.02 -5.35
C SER A 259 8.47 -5.50 -5.47
N VAL A 260 7.93 -4.97 -6.56
CA VAL A 260 7.97 -3.55 -6.89
C VAL A 260 6.56 -2.97 -6.85
N TYR A 261 6.45 -1.78 -6.27
CA TYR A 261 5.24 -0.97 -6.18
C TYR A 261 5.51 0.37 -6.86
N LEU A 262 4.75 0.72 -7.90
CA LEU A 262 4.76 2.07 -8.46
C LEU A 262 3.96 3.02 -7.57
N ASN A 263 4.62 3.73 -6.65
CA ASN A 263 3.91 4.44 -5.58
C ASN A 263 3.28 5.75 -6.05
N GLU A 264 3.91 6.44 -6.98
CA GLU A 264 3.36 7.62 -7.64
C GLU A 264 3.52 7.53 -9.16
N LEU A 265 2.41 7.61 -9.88
CA LEU A 265 2.42 7.79 -11.32
C LEU A 265 1.25 8.69 -11.73
N SER A 266 1.45 9.50 -12.75
CA SER A 266 0.41 10.34 -13.34
C SER A 266 0.79 10.60 -14.78
N ALA A 267 -0.18 10.81 -15.66
CA ALA A 267 0.02 11.16 -17.06
C ALA A 267 0.60 12.59 -17.22
N ARG A 268 1.82 12.80 -16.69
CA ARG A 268 2.47 14.11 -16.62
C ARG A 268 2.85 14.57 -18.03
N HIS A 269 2.57 15.85 -18.29
CA HIS A 269 2.80 16.50 -19.58
C HIS A 269 2.05 15.91 -20.77
N VAL A 270 1.07 15.01 -20.52
CA VAL A 270 0.19 14.49 -21.57
C VAL A 270 -0.86 15.53 -21.96
N TRP A 271 -1.36 16.30 -20.98
CA TRP A 271 -2.45 17.26 -21.17
C TRP A 271 -3.68 16.58 -21.77
N ILE A 272 -4.26 15.63 -21.02
CA ILE A 272 -5.38 14.81 -21.51
C ILE A 272 -6.45 15.73 -22.10
N THR A 273 -6.72 15.52 -23.39
CA THR A 273 -7.60 16.41 -24.14
C THR A 273 -9.03 16.22 -23.65
N PRO A 274 -9.71 17.25 -23.09
CA PRO A 274 -11.09 17.10 -22.66
C PRO A 274 -12.01 16.77 -23.84
N HIS A 275 -13.08 16.03 -23.58
CA HIS A 275 -14.13 15.84 -24.56
C HIS A 275 -14.84 17.18 -24.83
N ASP A 276 -14.79 17.65 -26.07
CA ASP A 276 -15.56 18.79 -26.58
C ASP A 276 -16.15 18.37 -27.93
N GLU A 277 -17.39 18.77 -28.23
CA GLU A 277 -18.07 18.46 -29.50
C GLU A 277 -17.29 18.96 -30.72
N GLU A 278 -16.40 19.96 -30.55
CA GLU A 278 -15.52 20.48 -31.60
C GLU A 278 -14.16 19.74 -31.71
N VAL A 279 -13.82 18.89 -30.75
CA VAL A 279 -12.51 18.22 -30.65
C VAL A 279 -12.69 16.73 -30.94
N ASP A 280 -12.10 16.28 -32.05
CA ASP A 280 -12.19 14.90 -32.53
C ASP A 280 -11.75 13.87 -31.47
N SER A 281 -12.56 12.82 -31.28
CA SER A 281 -12.29 11.63 -30.46
C SER A 281 -10.92 11.00 -30.67
N THR A 282 -10.27 11.25 -31.82
CA THR A 282 -8.91 10.79 -32.12
C THR A 282 -7.84 11.36 -31.17
N HIS A 283 -8.07 12.47 -30.48
CA HIS A 283 -7.10 13.02 -29.51
C HIS A 283 -6.94 12.11 -28.28
N GLY A 284 -8.03 11.52 -27.78
CA GLY A 284 -7.94 10.55 -26.67
C GLY A 284 -7.14 9.30 -27.04
N GLU A 285 -7.26 8.83 -28.29
CA GLU A 285 -6.44 7.72 -28.79
C GLU A 285 -4.96 8.09 -28.91
N VAL A 286 -4.64 9.33 -29.30
CA VAL A 286 -3.26 9.82 -29.32
C VAL A 286 -2.68 9.91 -27.91
N ASP A 287 -3.42 10.49 -26.97
CA ASP A 287 -3.00 10.62 -25.56
C ASP A 287 -2.81 9.23 -24.91
N TRP A 288 -3.71 8.28 -25.21
CA TRP A 288 -3.59 6.88 -24.77
C TRP A 288 -2.31 6.23 -25.26
N ASN A 289 -2.06 6.31 -26.57
CA ASN A 289 -0.90 5.68 -27.20
C ASN A 289 0.42 6.36 -26.84
N TYR A 290 0.38 7.62 -26.43
CA TYR A 290 1.56 8.36 -26.02
C TYR A 290 2.04 7.96 -24.62
N TRP A 291 1.13 7.66 -23.68
CA TRP A 291 1.50 7.46 -22.28
C TRP A 291 0.96 6.15 -21.67
N PHE A 292 -0.34 5.90 -21.81
CA PHE A 292 -1.02 4.78 -21.13
C PHE A 292 -0.64 3.42 -21.72
N ALA A 293 -0.67 3.27 -23.04
CA ALA A 293 -0.29 2.00 -23.67
C ALA A 293 1.18 1.63 -23.36
N PRO A 294 2.17 2.52 -23.49
CA PRO A 294 3.54 2.25 -23.05
C PRO A 294 3.67 1.89 -21.56
N PHE A 295 2.89 2.54 -20.69
CA PHE A 295 2.86 2.21 -19.26
C PHE A 295 2.36 0.78 -19.00
N PHE A 296 1.25 0.38 -19.61
CA PHE A 296 0.72 -0.97 -19.44
C PHE A 296 1.65 -2.04 -20.04
N GLU A 297 2.23 -1.78 -21.21
CA GLU A 297 3.28 -2.63 -21.80
C GLU A 297 4.52 -2.72 -20.90
N PHE A 298 4.93 -1.62 -20.27
CA PHE A 298 6.01 -1.63 -19.28
C PHE A 298 5.68 -2.54 -18.10
N MET A 299 4.45 -2.49 -17.57
CA MET A 299 4.05 -3.42 -16.50
C MET A 299 4.00 -4.87 -16.98
N GLU A 300 3.51 -5.17 -18.19
CA GLU A 300 3.52 -6.52 -18.77
C GLU A 300 4.92 -7.13 -18.88
N ASN A 301 5.91 -6.31 -19.24
CA ASN A 301 7.29 -6.75 -19.35
C ASN A 301 8.01 -6.90 -17.99
N HIS A 302 7.40 -6.45 -16.89
CA HIS A 302 7.99 -6.46 -15.55
C HIS A 302 7.04 -7.13 -14.53
N PRO A 303 6.96 -8.48 -14.50
CA PRO A 303 6.02 -9.21 -13.65
C PRO A 303 6.30 -9.12 -12.14
N ASN A 304 7.46 -8.55 -11.75
CA ASN A 304 7.78 -8.17 -10.37
C ASN A 304 7.11 -6.86 -9.94
N ILE A 305 6.50 -6.09 -10.86
CA ILE A 305 5.63 -4.98 -10.51
C ILE A 305 4.27 -5.54 -10.07
N LYS A 306 4.02 -5.41 -8.77
CA LYS A 306 2.88 -6.03 -8.08
C LYS A 306 1.86 -5.02 -7.53
N GLY A 307 2.09 -3.73 -7.71
CA GLY A 307 1.11 -2.70 -7.38
C GLY A 307 1.43 -1.36 -8.01
N PHE A 308 0.43 -0.50 -8.15
CA PHE A 308 0.61 0.87 -8.60
C PHE A 308 -0.44 1.82 -8.00
N ASN A 309 -0.12 3.12 -7.85
CA ASN A 309 -1.13 4.16 -7.59
C ASN A 309 -1.16 5.18 -8.71
N TYR A 310 -2.28 5.27 -9.43
CA TYR A 310 -2.49 6.37 -10.37
C TYR A 310 -2.88 7.65 -9.63
N ILE A 311 -2.27 8.78 -9.98
CA ILE A 311 -2.63 10.10 -9.48
C ILE A 311 -3.52 10.77 -10.51
N ASN A 312 -4.83 10.67 -10.30
CA ASN A 312 -5.86 11.24 -11.16
C ASN A 312 -6.11 12.69 -10.78
N LEU A 313 -5.36 13.68 -11.29
CA LEU A 313 -5.44 15.06 -10.81
C LEU A 313 -5.34 16.09 -11.94
N ASP A 314 -6.06 17.20 -11.76
CA ASP A 314 -5.79 18.43 -12.53
C ASP A 314 -4.61 19.17 -11.88
N TRP A 315 -3.41 18.94 -12.39
CA TRP A 315 -2.21 19.57 -11.84
C TRP A 315 -2.15 21.07 -12.10
N THR A 316 -2.92 21.58 -13.08
CA THR A 316 -2.97 23.01 -13.41
C THR A 316 -3.49 23.85 -12.23
N GLN A 317 -4.25 23.23 -11.32
CA GLN A 317 -4.76 23.88 -10.10
C GLN A 317 -3.77 23.87 -8.94
N ILE A 318 -2.61 23.22 -9.09
CA ILE A 318 -1.64 23.05 -8.01
C ILE A 318 -0.40 23.89 -8.30
N GLY A 319 -0.32 25.08 -7.70
CA GLY A 319 0.61 26.15 -8.09
C GLY A 319 2.03 25.73 -8.54
N ARG A 320 2.79 24.95 -7.77
CA ARG A 320 4.17 24.57 -8.16
C ARG A 320 4.26 23.54 -9.30
N TRP A 321 3.17 22.88 -9.61
CA TRP A 321 3.04 21.81 -10.61
C TRP A 321 2.05 22.19 -11.71
N GLU A 322 1.72 23.47 -11.86
CA GLU A 322 0.73 23.93 -12.84
C GLU A 322 1.05 23.50 -14.28
N THR A 323 2.34 23.30 -14.60
CA THR A 323 2.82 22.89 -15.91
C THR A 323 2.73 21.39 -16.16
N TRP A 324 2.35 20.58 -15.17
CA TRP A 324 2.26 19.12 -15.29
C TRP A 324 1.04 18.67 -16.11
N GLY A 325 0.06 19.56 -16.31
CA GLY A 325 -1.12 19.35 -17.14
C GLY A 325 -2.31 18.75 -16.39
N ASP A 326 -3.36 18.40 -17.13
CA ASP A 326 -4.51 17.68 -16.58
C ASP A 326 -4.36 16.18 -16.86
N ALA A 327 -4.33 15.38 -15.78
CA ALA A 327 -4.15 13.94 -15.82
C ALA A 327 -5.43 13.18 -15.40
N ARG A 328 -6.57 13.88 -15.30
CA ARG A 328 -7.85 13.25 -14.98
C ARG A 328 -8.32 12.38 -16.14
N LEU A 329 -8.71 11.14 -15.84
CA LEU A 329 -9.17 10.17 -16.82
C LEU A 329 -10.59 10.46 -17.29
N GLU A 330 -11.43 10.96 -16.38
CA GLU A 330 -12.86 11.16 -16.61
C GLU A 330 -13.18 12.30 -17.58
N ILE A 331 -12.21 13.17 -17.89
CA ILE A 331 -12.43 14.32 -18.78
C ILE A 331 -12.43 13.92 -20.25
N ASN A 332 -11.98 12.71 -20.60
CA ASN A 332 -11.98 12.18 -21.95
C ASN A 332 -12.60 10.77 -21.99
N GLU A 333 -13.68 10.60 -22.76
CA GLU A 333 -14.43 9.34 -22.80
C GLU A 333 -13.60 8.15 -23.31
N TYR A 334 -12.74 8.36 -24.30
CA TYR A 334 -11.89 7.30 -24.83
C TYR A 334 -10.88 6.82 -23.78
N ILE A 335 -10.20 7.75 -23.10
CA ILE A 335 -9.24 7.44 -22.03
C ILE A 335 -9.94 6.70 -20.88
N ARG A 336 -11.08 7.21 -20.42
CA ARG A 336 -11.92 6.58 -19.39
C ARG A 336 -12.25 5.13 -19.77
N ASP A 337 -12.82 4.93 -20.96
CA ASP A 337 -13.34 3.63 -21.37
C ASP A 337 -12.20 2.62 -21.56
N MET A 338 -11.06 3.05 -22.11
CA MET A 338 -9.86 2.22 -22.24
C MET A 338 -9.23 1.89 -20.89
N TRP A 339 -9.19 2.84 -19.96
CA TRP A 339 -8.73 2.60 -18.59
C TRP A 339 -9.60 1.58 -17.88
N ILE A 340 -10.92 1.76 -17.88
CA ILE A 340 -11.86 0.80 -17.27
C ILE A 340 -11.69 -0.58 -17.90
N LYS A 341 -11.57 -0.66 -19.22
CA LYS A 341 -11.34 -1.92 -19.94
C LYS A 341 -10.07 -2.61 -19.48
N GLU A 342 -8.96 -1.89 -19.39
CA GLU A 342 -7.68 -2.44 -18.94
C GLU A 342 -7.75 -2.93 -17.48
N ILE A 343 -8.23 -2.09 -16.57
CA ILE A 343 -8.38 -2.39 -15.14
C ILE A 343 -9.38 -3.51 -14.86
N SER A 344 -10.33 -3.75 -15.77
CA SER A 344 -11.27 -4.88 -15.67
C SER A 344 -10.66 -6.25 -15.98
N SER A 345 -9.44 -6.30 -16.53
CA SER A 345 -8.76 -7.57 -16.81
C SER A 345 -8.45 -8.34 -15.52
N GLU A 346 -8.30 -9.66 -15.65
CA GLU A 346 -8.01 -10.53 -14.50
C GLU A 346 -6.66 -10.22 -13.81
N ARG A 347 -5.78 -9.44 -14.45
CA ARG A 347 -4.50 -9.04 -13.89
C ARG A 347 -4.66 -8.18 -12.63
N TYR A 348 -5.66 -7.29 -12.59
CA TYR A 348 -5.73 -6.27 -11.56
C TYR A 348 -6.62 -6.69 -10.39
N LEU A 349 -6.09 -6.52 -9.18
CA LEU A 349 -6.85 -6.70 -7.95
C LEU A 349 -7.50 -5.37 -7.58
N ASN A 350 -8.83 -5.37 -7.65
CA ASN A 350 -9.69 -4.22 -7.38
C ASN A 350 -10.49 -4.40 -6.08
N ALA A 351 -11.31 -3.43 -5.69
CA ALA A 351 -12.13 -3.49 -4.48
C ALA A 351 -13.04 -4.72 -4.38
N GLY A 352 -13.46 -5.30 -5.51
CA GLY A 352 -14.21 -6.55 -5.56
C GLY A 352 -13.41 -7.82 -5.19
N TYR A 353 -12.08 -7.77 -5.19
CA TYR A 353 -11.23 -8.89 -4.80
C TYR A 353 -11.15 -8.98 -3.28
N ASN A 354 -11.58 -10.08 -2.66
CA ASN A 354 -11.42 -10.28 -1.22
C ASN A 354 -10.14 -11.09 -0.93
N ILE A 355 -9.14 -10.45 -0.32
CA ILE A 355 -7.87 -11.12 -0.04
C ILE A 355 -7.99 -12.31 0.92
N ASP A 356 -8.98 -12.27 1.82
CA ASP A 356 -9.26 -13.37 2.76
C ASP A 356 -9.84 -14.62 2.06
N SER A 357 -10.23 -14.51 0.79
CA SER A 357 -10.87 -15.59 0.02
C SER A 357 -9.92 -16.40 -0.88
N GLU A 358 -8.76 -15.84 -1.26
CA GLU A 358 -7.79 -16.52 -2.15
C GLU A 358 -6.38 -16.63 -1.56
N VAL A 359 -6.08 -15.94 -0.46
CA VAL A 359 -4.87 -16.23 0.30
C VAL A 359 -5.12 -17.52 1.07
N SER A 360 -4.72 -18.66 0.48
CA SER A 360 -4.19 -19.74 1.30
C SER A 360 -2.97 -19.17 2.00
N VAL A 361 -3.22 -18.51 3.13
CA VAL A 361 -2.17 -18.11 4.06
C VAL A 361 -1.43 -19.42 4.29
N PRO A 362 -0.11 -19.54 4.02
CA PRO A 362 0.63 -20.62 4.63
C PRO A 362 0.27 -20.51 6.11
N ASP A 363 -0.37 -21.55 6.64
CA ASP A 363 -1.08 -21.57 7.92
C ASP A 363 -0.17 -21.07 9.05
N ASN A 364 -0.08 -19.74 9.13
CA ASN A 364 0.13 -18.95 10.30
C ASN A 364 -1.27 -18.54 10.74
N SER A 365 -2.15 -19.54 10.95
CA SER A 365 -2.72 -19.55 12.29
C SER A 365 -1.54 -19.25 13.20
N VAL A 366 -1.60 -18.11 13.87
CA VAL A 366 -1.13 -18.12 15.24
C VAL A 366 -1.78 -19.37 15.75
N SER A 367 -1.00 -20.46 15.85
CA SER A 367 -1.44 -21.66 16.52
C SER A 367 -2.12 -21.06 17.73
N GLN A 368 -3.44 -21.27 17.86
CA GLN A 368 -4.09 -20.98 19.14
C GLN A 368 -3.06 -21.42 20.15
N PRO A 369 -2.58 -20.52 21.04
CA PRO A 369 -1.49 -20.88 21.94
C PRO A 369 -1.84 -22.29 22.39
N ALA A 370 -0.95 -23.28 22.27
CA ALA A 370 -1.35 -24.68 22.54
C ALA A 370 -2.04 -24.82 23.93
N ASP A 371 -1.85 -23.76 24.74
CA ASP A 371 -2.39 -23.39 26.02
C ASP A 371 -3.80 -22.74 26.12
N PHE A 372 -4.35 -22.15 25.04
CA PHE A 372 -5.60 -21.38 25.08
C PHE A 372 -6.38 -21.33 23.76
N SER A 373 -7.55 -21.97 23.72
CA SER A 373 -8.47 -21.96 22.58
C SER A 373 -9.83 -21.38 22.95
N VAL A 374 -10.48 -20.70 22.01
CA VAL A 374 -11.86 -20.19 22.13
C VAL A 374 -12.58 -20.39 20.80
N THR A 375 -13.80 -20.92 20.85
CA THR A 375 -14.72 -21.04 19.71
C THR A 375 -16.14 -20.66 20.11
N THR A 376 -16.93 -20.20 19.14
CA THR A 376 -18.33 -19.81 19.36
C THR A 376 -19.28 -20.61 18.46
N TYR A 377 -20.40 -21.08 19.00
CA TYR A 377 -21.42 -21.80 18.22
C TYR A 377 -22.83 -21.70 18.81
N PRO A 378 -23.89 -21.52 18.00
CA PRO A 378 -23.84 -21.17 16.58
C PRO A 378 -23.32 -19.75 16.38
N ASN A 379 -22.77 -19.46 15.20
CA ASN A 379 -22.44 -18.10 14.78
C ASN A 379 -22.62 -18.05 13.25
N PRO A 380 -23.63 -17.35 12.71
CA PRO A 380 -24.58 -16.46 13.40
C PRO A 380 -25.51 -17.15 14.41
N PHE A 381 -26.00 -16.42 15.41
CA PHE A 381 -26.91 -16.88 16.48
C PHE A 381 -28.16 -15.99 16.61
N ASN A 382 -29.22 -16.46 17.29
CA ASN A 382 -30.49 -15.72 17.40
C ASN A 382 -30.74 -15.06 18.78
N SER A 383 -30.60 -15.82 19.87
CA SER A 383 -30.80 -15.29 21.23
C SER A 383 -29.66 -15.64 22.18
N SER A 384 -28.97 -16.73 21.92
CA SER A 384 -27.83 -17.18 22.70
C SER A 384 -26.85 -17.95 21.82
N PHE A 385 -25.59 -18.00 22.26
CA PHE A 385 -24.54 -18.81 21.66
C PHE A 385 -23.70 -19.45 22.76
N ARG A 386 -22.97 -20.52 22.43
CA ARG A 386 -22.04 -21.19 23.32
C ARG A 386 -20.63 -20.71 23.05
N ILE A 387 -19.89 -20.44 24.12
CA ILE A 387 -18.45 -20.24 24.08
C ILE A 387 -17.81 -21.52 24.60
N SER A 388 -17.05 -22.18 23.74
CA SER A 388 -16.20 -23.31 24.06
C SER A 388 -14.76 -22.81 24.22
N TYR A 389 -14.10 -23.14 25.33
CA TYR A 389 -12.73 -22.70 25.58
C TYR A 389 -11.90 -23.79 26.26
N SER A 390 -10.60 -23.83 25.99
CA SER A 390 -9.67 -24.75 26.64
C SER A 390 -8.54 -23.99 27.33
N LEU A 391 -8.16 -24.45 28.52
CA LEU A 391 -7.04 -23.93 29.31
C LEU A 391 -6.00 -25.03 29.54
N THR A 392 -4.69 -24.77 29.41
CA THR A 392 -3.67 -25.73 29.89
C THR A 392 -3.30 -25.55 31.36
N ASN A 393 -3.60 -24.40 31.95
CA ASN A 393 -3.32 -24.11 33.36
C ASN A 393 -4.52 -23.42 34.01
N ARG A 394 -4.64 -23.55 35.33
CA ARG A 394 -5.70 -22.88 36.08
C ARG A 394 -5.57 -21.36 35.96
N SER A 395 -6.62 -20.66 35.51
CA SER A 395 -6.61 -19.20 35.33
C SER A 395 -7.97 -18.56 35.58
N ASP A 396 -7.98 -17.25 35.85
CA ASP A 396 -9.20 -16.44 35.71
C ASP A 396 -9.46 -16.20 34.22
N ILE A 397 -10.72 -16.13 33.80
CA ILE A 397 -11.11 -15.76 32.43
C ILE A 397 -12.15 -14.65 32.49
N ILE A 398 -12.01 -13.67 31.59
CA ILE A 398 -12.96 -12.58 31.38
C ILE A 398 -13.44 -12.65 29.93
N PHE A 399 -14.74 -12.82 29.75
CA PHE A 399 -15.43 -12.70 28.46
C PHE A 399 -16.07 -11.31 28.41
N THR A 400 -15.85 -10.54 27.35
CA THR A 400 -16.45 -9.22 27.20
C THR A 400 -17.02 -9.07 25.81
N ILE A 401 -18.29 -8.69 25.72
CA ILE A 401 -18.98 -8.38 24.46
C ILE A 401 -18.96 -6.87 24.27
N TYR A 402 -18.53 -6.43 23.09
CA TYR A 402 -18.49 -5.04 22.69
C TYR A 402 -19.44 -4.75 21.53
N SER A 403 -19.99 -3.53 21.49
CA SER A 403 -20.56 -2.97 20.27
C SER A 403 -19.47 -2.62 19.26
N LEU A 404 -19.82 -2.42 17.98
CA LEU A 404 -18.86 -1.94 16.97
C LEU A 404 -18.27 -0.56 17.27
N LYS A 405 -18.90 0.21 18.16
CA LYS A 405 -18.37 1.50 18.66
C LYS A 405 -17.38 1.33 19.82
N GLY A 406 -17.11 0.09 20.24
CA GLY A 406 -16.18 -0.24 21.34
C GLY A 406 -16.82 -0.15 22.74
N GLU A 407 -18.12 0.07 22.84
CA GLU A 407 -18.81 0.12 24.14
C GLU A 407 -18.93 -1.29 24.72
N THR A 408 -18.64 -1.45 26.01
CA THR A 408 -18.84 -2.73 26.71
C THR A 408 -20.33 -2.97 26.91
N ILE A 409 -20.84 -4.02 26.27
CA ILE A 409 -22.24 -4.43 26.37
C ILE A 409 -22.44 -5.38 27.54
N GLN A 410 -21.55 -6.36 27.69
CA GLN A 410 -21.63 -7.36 28.75
C GLN A 410 -20.22 -7.87 29.10
N SER A 411 -19.97 -8.17 30.37
CA SER A 411 -18.72 -8.81 30.80
C SER A 411 -19.00 -9.90 31.82
N ILE A 412 -18.40 -11.07 31.62
CA ILE A 412 -18.53 -12.25 32.47
C ILE A 412 -17.14 -12.65 32.95
N LYS A 413 -16.93 -12.62 34.27
CA LYS A 413 -15.65 -12.99 34.89
C LYS A 413 -15.78 -14.32 35.63
N LEU A 414 -15.04 -15.32 35.17
CA LEU A 414 -14.91 -16.62 35.82
C LEU A 414 -13.58 -16.70 36.55
N LYS A 415 -13.61 -16.96 37.85
CA LYS A 415 -12.38 -17.07 38.65
C LYS A 415 -11.91 -18.52 38.77
N GLY A 416 -10.59 -18.71 38.70
CA GLY A 416 -9.90 -19.95 39.00
C GLY A 416 -10.38 -21.18 38.22
N GLN A 417 -10.71 -21.01 36.94
CA GLN A 417 -11.11 -22.09 36.04
C GLN A 417 -9.97 -23.10 35.89
N SER A 418 -10.27 -24.38 36.04
CA SER A 418 -9.29 -25.47 35.94
C SER A 418 -8.79 -25.65 34.50
N ALA A 419 -7.62 -26.26 34.35
CA ALA A 419 -7.15 -26.73 33.06
C ALA A 419 -8.12 -27.78 32.47
N GLY A 420 -8.27 -27.78 31.15
CA GLY A 420 -9.22 -28.63 30.42
C GLY A 420 -10.14 -27.82 29.52
N HIS A 421 -11.07 -28.52 28.88
CA HIS A 421 -12.09 -27.94 28.02
C HIS A 421 -13.36 -27.62 28.84
N SER A 422 -13.91 -26.43 28.63
CA SER A 422 -15.12 -25.95 29.27
C SER A 422 -16.00 -25.23 28.26
N GLU A 423 -17.30 -25.24 28.51
CA GLU A 423 -18.28 -24.53 27.68
C GLU A 423 -19.22 -23.71 28.56
N MET A 424 -19.63 -22.54 28.06
CA MET A 424 -20.68 -21.74 28.69
C MET A 424 -21.66 -21.19 27.65
N LEU A 425 -22.93 -21.09 28.03
CA LEU A 425 -23.96 -20.43 27.23
C LEU A 425 -23.97 -18.93 27.58
N VAL A 426 -24.01 -18.09 26.57
CA VAL A 426 -24.20 -16.65 26.70
C VAL A 426 -25.56 -16.27 26.16
N ASP A 427 -26.38 -15.68 27.02
CA ASP A 427 -27.66 -15.11 26.65
C ASP A 427 -27.50 -13.65 26.20
N CYS A 428 -28.04 -13.35 25.03
CA CYS A 428 -28.04 -12.04 24.40
C CYS A 428 -29.46 -11.65 23.95
N SER A 429 -30.49 -12.17 24.63
CA SER A 429 -31.90 -11.90 24.32
C SER A 429 -32.27 -10.41 24.38
N ASP A 430 -31.49 -9.59 25.09
CA ASP A 430 -31.71 -8.14 25.19
C ASP A 430 -30.96 -7.32 24.12
N LEU A 431 -30.20 -7.97 23.23
CA LEU A 431 -29.45 -7.30 22.15
C LEU A 431 -30.26 -7.26 20.84
N THR A 432 -30.04 -6.24 20.02
CA THR A 432 -30.64 -6.10 18.69
C THR A 432 -29.85 -6.90 17.64
N SER A 433 -30.48 -7.31 16.53
CA SER A 433 -29.75 -7.92 15.41
C SER A 433 -28.58 -7.03 14.95
N GLY A 434 -27.41 -7.60 14.73
CA GLY A 434 -26.19 -6.86 14.44
C GLY A 434 -24.91 -7.65 14.68
N VAL A 435 -23.78 -7.00 14.41
CA VAL A 435 -22.44 -7.57 14.63
C VAL A 435 -21.88 -7.07 15.95
N TYR A 436 -21.30 -7.98 16.73
CA TYR A 436 -20.65 -7.70 18.01
C TYR A 436 -19.26 -8.33 18.05
N LEU A 437 -18.41 -7.86 18.96
CA LEU A 437 -17.08 -8.44 19.21
C LEU A 437 -17.04 -9.12 20.57
N LEU A 438 -16.65 -10.38 20.62
CA LEU A 438 -16.37 -11.12 21.86
C LEU A 438 -14.87 -11.12 22.11
N ALA A 439 -14.40 -10.41 23.13
CA ALA A 439 -13.04 -10.55 23.63
C ALA A 439 -13.00 -11.52 24.81
N VAL A 440 -12.05 -12.45 24.80
CA VAL A 440 -11.81 -13.42 25.86
C VAL A 440 -10.37 -13.30 26.34
N ASN A 441 -10.20 -13.03 27.63
CA ASN A 441 -8.90 -12.76 28.23
C ASN A 441 -8.69 -13.63 29.47
N ASN A 442 -7.55 -14.31 29.57
CA ASN A 442 -7.21 -15.15 30.74
C ASN A 442 -6.07 -14.57 31.61
N GLY A 443 -5.78 -13.27 31.46
CA GLY A 443 -4.68 -12.54 32.09
C GLY A 443 -3.34 -12.65 31.38
N LYS A 444 -3.14 -13.66 30.52
CA LYS A 444 -1.92 -13.83 29.70
C LYS A 444 -2.19 -13.72 28.21
N PHE A 445 -3.31 -14.26 27.76
CA PHE A 445 -3.72 -14.29 26.37
C PHE A 445 -5.06 -13.57 26.22
N SER A 446 -5.25 -12.94 25.06
CA SER A 446 -6.48 -12.29 24.66
C SER A 446 -6.85 -12.73 23.25
N VAL A 447 -8.05 -13.27 23.07
CA VAL A 447 -8.61 -13.68 21.77
C VAL A 447 -9.86 -12.86 21.52
N THR A 448 -10.03 -12.31 20.32
CA THR A 448 -11.24 -11.59 19.94
C THR A 448 -11.89 -12.28 18.75
N ASP A 449 -13.18 -12.56 18.85
CA ASP A 449 -13.97 -13.21 17.80
C ASP A 449 -15.18 -12.35 17.42
N LYS A 450 -15.58 -12.41 16.15
CA LYS A 450 -16.75 -11.68 15.63
C LYS A 450 -17.97 -12.56 15.79
N ILE A 451 -18.97 -12.10 16.54
CA ILE A 451 -20.24 -12.82 16.71
C ILE A 451 -21.38 -12.05 16.03
N VAL A 452 -22.23 -12.77 15.29
CA VAL A 452 -23.31 -12.18 14.49
C VAL A 452 -24.66 -12.60 15.05
N LEU A 453 -25.45 -11.61 15.48
CA LEU A 453 -26.80 -11.81 15.99
C LEU A 453 -27.83 -11.58 14.88
N ILE A 454 -28.61 -12.60 14.54
CA ILE A 454 -29.67 -12.56 13.53
C ILE A 454 -30.99 -12.99 14.17
N ARG A 455 -31.97 -12.09 14.19
CA ARG A 455 -33.35 -12.38 14.58
C ARG A 455 -34.30 -12.37 13.41
#